data_AF-A0A7H4N506-F1
#
_entry.id   AF-A0A7H4N506-F1
#
_cell.length_a   1.000
_cell.length_b   1.000
_cell.length_c   1.000
_cell.angle_alpha   90.00
_cell.angle_beta   90.00
_cell.angle_gamma   90.00
#
_symmetry.space_group_name_H-M   'P 1'
#
loop_
_entity.id
_entity.type
_entity.pdbx_description
1 polymer ?
#
loop_
_entity_poly.entity_id
_entity_poly.type
_entity_poly.pdbx_seq_one_letter_code
_entity_poly.pdbx_strand_id
1 'polypeptide(L)'
;MPLSDGGVLLGASPELLLRKEGAHFSSLPLAGSARRQPDDVLDREAGHRLLASEKDRHEHELVTQAMKAVLAPRSSELLLPDSPQLITTPTLWHLATQIQGTALANENAMSLACLLHPTPALSGFPHQAAKRLINELEPFDRQPVRRHRRLVR
;
A
#
# COMPACT_ATOMS: atom_id res chain seq x y z
N MET A 1 15.66 3.93 12.50
CA MET A 1 15.18 3.18 13.68
C MET A 1 16.27 2.22 14.11
N PRO A 2 16.86 2.38 15.30
CA PRO A 2 17.85 1.44 15.80
C PRO A 2 17.23 0.04 15.99
N LEU A 3 18.01 -0.98 15.73
CA LEU A 3 17.66 -2.39 15.89
C LEU A 3 18.40 -2.98 17.10
N SER A 4 17.88 -4.08 17.64
CA SER A 4 18.43 -4.73 18.84
C SER A 4 19.82 -5.34 18.63
N ASP A 5 20.21 -5.57 17.38
CA ASP A 5 21.53 -6.08 16.97
C ASP A 5 22.56 -4.95 16.75
N GLY A 6 22.21 -3.70 17.07
CA GLY A 6 23.05 -2.52 16.83
C GLY A 6 22.95 -1.97 15.41
N GLY A 7 22.16 -2.60 14.53
CA GLY A 7 21.86 -2.10 13.19
C GLY A 7 20.87 -0.92 13.18
N VAL A 8 20.66 -0.34 12.01
CA VAL A 8 19.67 0.74 11.81
C VAL A 8 18.80 0.45 10.59
N LEU A 9 17.49 0.49 10.78
CA LEU A 9 16.51 0.52 9.70
C LEU A 9 16.28 1.97 9.23
N LEU A 10 16.54 2.24 7.96
CA LEU A 10 16.38 3.53 7.31
C LEU A 10 15.58 3.37 6.01
N GLY A 11 14.62 4.26 5.75
CA GLY A 11 13.82 4.23 4.52
C GLY A 11 12.98 5.50 4.34
N ALA A 12 12.53 5.71 3.11
CA ALA A 12 11.66 6.82 2.70
C ALA A 12 10.39 6.24 2.05
N SER A 13 9.53 5.62 2.87
CA SER A 13 8.29 5.01 2.38
C SER A 13 7.31 6.09 1.90
N PRO A 14 6.82 6.03 0.65
CA PRO A 14 5.72 6.88 0.21
C PRO A 14 4.35 6.36 0.70
N GLU A 15 4.28 5.13 1.19
CA GLU A 15 3.04 4.47 1.57
C GLU A 15 2.77 4.62 3.07
N LEU A 16 1.58 5.15 3.40
CA LEU A 16 1.07 5.26 4.77
C LEU A 16 0.14 4.08 5.05
N LEU A 17 0.61 3.11 5.84
CA LEU A 17 -0.23 1.98 6.24
C LEU A 17 -1.42 2.43 7.09
N LEU A 18 -1.17 3.19 8.16
CA LEU A 18 -2.21 3.72 9.03
C LEU A 18 -1.69 4.92 9.83
N ARG A 19 -2.53 5.94 9.95
CA ARG A 19 -2.44 7.02 10.94
C ARG A 19 -3.77 7.11 11.66
N LYS A 20 -3.76 7.33 12.98
CA LYS A 20 -4.97 7.55 13.79
C LYS A 20 -4.78 8.74 14.71
N GLU A 21 -5.73 9.66 14.70
CA GLU A 21 -5.77 10.88 15.51
C GLU A 21 -7.14 10.96 16.19
N GLY A 22 -7.17 10.75 17.50
CA GLY A 22 -8.43 10.55 18.23
C GLY A 22 -9.17 9.32 17.69
N ALA A 23 -10.42 9.50 17.25
CA ALA A 23 -11.22 8.46 16.61
C ALA A 23 -10.97 8.32 15.10
N HIS A 24 -10.47 9.35 14.44
CA HIS A 24 -10.29 9.37 12.99
C HIS A 24 -9.02 8.62 12.60
N PHE A 25 -9.09 7.83 11.54
CA PHE A 25 -7.92 7.20 10.94
C PHE A 25 -7.86 7.45 9.44
N SER A 26 -6.65 7.32 8.91
CA SER A 26 -6.37 7.43 7.48
C SER A 26 -5.33 6.41 7.04
N SER A 27 -5.47 5.92 5.81
CA SER A 27 -4.50 5.07 5.12
C SER A 27 -4.34 5.55 3.68
N LEU A 28 -3.17 5.31 3.08
CA LEU A 28 -2.87 5.65 1.69
C LEU A 28 -2.17 4.46 1.01
N PRO A 29 -2.89 3.37 0.70
CA PRO A 29 -2.34 2.25 -0.05
C PRO A 29 -1.87 2.66 -1.44
N LEU A 30 -0.72 2.10 -1.85
CA LEU A 30 -0.13 2.31 -3.17
C LEU A 30 -0.04 0.99 -3.93
N ALA A 31 -0.58 0.95 -5.14
CA ALA A 31 -0.50 -0.22 -6.00
C ALA A 31 -0.67 0.15 -7.47
N GLY A 32 0.27 -0.27 -8.30
CA GLY A 32 0.46 0.21 -9.67
C GLY A 32 1.56 1.26 -9.69
N SER A 33 2.52 1.10 -10.62
CA SER A 33 3.70 1.96 -10.68
C SER A 33 4.15 2.18 -12.12
N ALA A 34 4.63 3.39 -12.41
CA ALA A 34 5.34 3.71 -13.65
C ALA A 34 6.59 4.53 -13.36
N ARG A 35 7.61 4.41 -14.20
CA ARG A 35 8.87 5.17 -14.02
C ARG A 35 8.65 6.65 -14.34
N ARG A 36 9.23 7.53 -13.51
CA ARG A 36 9.36 8.97 -13.83
C ARG A 36 10.24 9.17 -15.05
N GLN A 37 9.94 10.17 -15.87
CA GLN A 37 10.78 10.56 -17.00
C GLN A 37 11.50 11.90 -16.72
N PRO A 38 12.72 12.11 -17.26
CA PRO A 38 13.40 13.40 -17.14
C PRO A 38 12.72 14.53 -17.92
N ASP A 39 12.01 14.19 -18.99
CA ASP A 39 11.23 15.13 -19.78
C ASP A 39 9.80 15.24 -19.24
N ASP A 40 9.34 16.47 -18.98
CA ASP A 40 8.05 16.74 -18.33
C ASP A 40 6.83 16.33 -19.16
N VAL A 41 6.95 16.28 -20.50
CA VAL A 41 5.86 15.83 -21.37
C VAL A 41 5.75 14.31 -21.28
N LEU A 42 6.87 13.61 -21.47
CA LEU A 42 6.94 12.15 -21.37
C LEU A 42 6.59 11.65 -19.96
N ASP A 43 6.92 12.42 -18.92
CA ASP A 43 6.63 12.08 -17.52
C ASP A 43 5.13 12.11 -17.24
N ARG A 44 4.44 13.18 -17.70
CA ARG A 44 2.98 13.29 -17.59
C ARG A 44 2.28 12.19 -18.37
N GLU A 45 2.74 11.88 -19.58
CA GLU A 45 2.20 10.76 -20.35
C GLU A 45 2.39 9.41 -19.65
N ALA A 46 3.53 9.20 -18.99
CA ALA A 46 3.76 7.98 -18.21
C ALA A 46 2.76 7.85 -17.05
N GLY A 47 2.48 8.95 -16.35
CA GLY A 47 1.43 9.01 -15.32
C GLY A 47 0.04 8.73 -15.89
N HIS A 48 -0.33 9.36 -17.01
CA HIS A 48 -1.64 9.11 -17.65
C HIS A 48 -1.79 7.68 -18.15
N ARG A 49 -0.73 7.08 -18.73
CA ARG A 49 -0.72 5.66 -19.11
C ARG A 49 -0.91 4.76 -17.89
N LEU A 50 -0.29 5.07 -16.76
CA LEU A 50 -0.51 4.32 -15.51
C LEU A 50 -1.96 4.41 -15.04
N LEU A 51 -2.56 5.60 -15.04
CA LEU A 51 -3.94 5.81 -14.64
C LEU A 51 -4.94 5.10 -15.60
N ALA A 52 -4.60 5.04 -16.88
CA ALA A 52 -5.41 4.36 -17.90
C ALA A 52 -5.13 2.85 -18.00
N SER A 53 -4.10 2.32 -17.35
CA SER A 53 -3.75 0.89 -17.38
C SER A 53 -4.79 0.05 -16.65
N GLU A 54 -5.52 -0.79 -17.39
CA GLU A 54 -6.51 -1.71 -16.83
C GLU A 54 -5.89 -2.68 -15.82
N LYS A 55 -4.69 -3.20 -16.14
CA LYS A 55 -3.93 -4.08 -15.26
C LYS A 55 -3.62 -3.40 -13.92
N ASP A 56 -3.00 -2.22 -13.96
CA ASP A 56 -2.59 -1.53 -12.74
C ASP A 56 -3.80 -1.07 -11.92
N ARG A 57 -4.89 -0.61 -12.57
CA ARG A 57 -6.14 -0.30 -11.88
C ARG A 57 -6.75 -1.52 -11.20
N HIS A 58 -6.79 -2.66 -11.89
CA HIS A 58 -7.33 -3.89 -11.31
C HIS A 58 -6.51 -4.37 -10.12
N GLU A 59 -5.17 -4.35 -10.22
CA GLU A 59 -4.28 -4.64 -9.09
C GLU A 59 -4.53 -3.68 -7.92
N HIS A 60 -4.73 -2.39 -8.20
CA HIS A 60 -5.05 -1.39 -7.18
C HIS A 60 -6.41 -1.63 -6.51
N GLU A 61 -7.42 -2.00 -7.30
CA GLU A 61 -8.75 -2.31 -6.82
C GLU A 61 -8.72 -3.49 -5.83
N LEU A 62 -7.99 -4.57 -6.15
CA LEU A 62 -7.85 -5.72 -5.24
C LEU A 62 -7.29 -5.30 -3.86
N VAL A 63 -6.33 -4.36 -3.83
CA VAL A 63 -5.79 -3.83 -2.58
C VAL A 63 -6.85 -3.06 -1.80
N THR A 64 -7.50 -2.09 -2.45
CA THR A 64 -8.48 -1.22 -1.79
C THR A 64 -9.72 -1.99 -1.32
N GLN A 65 -10.22 -2.95 -2.11
CA GLN A 65 -11.35 -3.79 -1.70
C GLN A 65 -11.01 -4.68 -0.51
N ALA A 66 -9.82 -5.28 -0.49
CA ALA A 66 -9.38 -6.07 0.66
C ALA A 66 -9.28 -5.22 1.93
N MET A 67 -8.73 -4.01 1.82
CA MET A 67 -8.63 -3.09 2.97
C MET A 67 -10.01 -2.61 3.43
N LYS A 68 -10.91 -2.30 2.49
CA LYS A 68 -12.31 -1.94 2.79
C LYS A 68 -13.01 -3.06 3.56
N ALA A 69 -12.86 -4.31 3.13
CA ALA A 69 -13.46 -5.47 3.79
C ALA A 69 -12.95 -5.66 5.23
N VAL A 70 -11.66 -5.37 5.48
CA VAL A 70 -11.06 -5.45 6.82
C VAL A 70 -11.48 -4.29 7.72
N LEU A 71 -11.54 -3.06 7.19
CA LEU A 71 -11.80 -1.85 7.96
C LEU A 71 -13.27 -1.57 8.22
N ALA A 72 -14.16 -1.93 7.30
CA ALA A 72 -15.60 -1.69 7.43
C ALA A 72 -16.20 -2.18 8.76
N PRO A 73 -15.95 -3.41 9.25
CA PRO A 73 -16.51 -3.87 10.52
C PRO A 73 -15.87 -3.21 11.75
N ARG A 74 -14.77 -2.45 11.59
CA ARG A 74 -14.02 -1.79 12.67
C ARG A 74 -14.21 -0.27 12.70
N SER A 75 -15.07 0.25 11.84
CA SER A 75 -15.27 1.68 11.64
C SER A 75 -16.75 2.02 11.68
N SER A 76 -17.11 3.13 12.34
CA SER A 76 -18.47 3.68 12.27
C SER A 76 -18.72 4.39 10.94
N GLU A 77 -17.67 4.95 10.35
CA GLU A 77 -17.68 5.60 9.04
C GLU A 77 -16.44 5.20 8.27
N LEU A 78 -16.58 5.00 6.95
CA LEU A 78 -15.49 4.62 6.08
C LEU A 78 -15.70 5.22 4.69
N LEU A 79 -14.77 6.06 4.26
CA LEU A 79 -14.75 6.75 2.97
C LEU A 79 -13.56 6.27 2.13
N LEU A 80 -13.85 5.83 0.92
CA LEU A 80 -12.88 5.50 -0.12
C LEU A 80 -13.40 6.05 -1.44
N PRO A 81 -12.61 6.85 -2.19
CA PRO A 81 -12.93 7.20 -3.57
C PRO A 81 -13.02 5.97 -4.47
N ASP A 82 -13.91 6.01 -5.47
CA ASP A 82 -14.10 4.91 -6.44
C ASP A 82 -12.96 4.79 -7.46
N SER A 83 -12.11 5.80 -7.56
CA SER A 83 -10.99 5.83 -8.50
C SER A 83 -9.71 6.31 -7.81
N PRO A 84 -8.55 5.71 -8.15
CA PRO A 84 -7.28 6.15 -7.61
C PRO A 84 -6.86 7.48 -8.20
N GLN A 85 -5.96 8.16 -7.50
CA GLN A 85 -5.23 9.33 -7.97
C GLN A 85 -3.76 8.99 -8.23
N LEU A 86 -3.10 9.83 -9.04
CA LEU A 86 -1.66 9.75 -9.27
C LEU A 86 -0.90 10.50 -8.17
N ILE A 87 0.11 9.84 -7.60
CA ILE A 87 1.11 10.49 -6.75
C ILE A 87 2.52 10.18 -7.26
N THR A 88 3.50 11.00 -6.90
CA THR A 88 4.89 10.83 -7.32
C THR A 88 5.84 10.69 -6.14
N THR A 89 6.84 9.85 -6.34
CA THR A 89 8.14 9.95 -5.67
C THR A 89 9.17 10.52 -6.66
N PRO A 90 10.42 10.76 -6.25
CA PRO A 90 11.47 11.16 -7.18
C PRO A 90 11.70 10.18 -8.33
N THR A 91 11.35 8.89 -8.16
CA THR A 91 11.67 7.84 -9.13
C THR A 91 10.45 7.20 -9.79
N LEU A 92 9.27 7.23 -9.14
CA LEU A 92 8.07 6.53 -9.61
C LEU A 92 6.80 7.39 -9.53
N TRP A 93 5.89 7.17 -10.48
CA TRP A 93 4.46 7.38 -10.35
C TRP A 93 3.81 6.21 -9.62
N HIS A 94 2.77 6.48 -8.84
CA HIS A 94 1.94 5.48 -8.17
C HIS A 94 0.46 5.80 -8.30
N LEU A 95 -0.37 4.77 -8.37
CA LEU A 95 -1.80 4.91 -8.07
C LEU A 95 -2.00 4.82 -6.55
N ALA A 96 -2.78 5.76 -6.02
CA ALA A 96 -3.07 5.88 -4.60
C ALA A 96 -4.57 6.09 -4.38
N THR A 97 -5.13 5.50 -3.33
CA THR A 97 -6.51 5.78 -2.90
C THR A 97 -6.48 6.19 -1.44
N GLN A 98 -6.93 7.41 -1.14
CA GLN A 98 -7.02 7.88 0.24
C GLN A 98 -8.18 7.17 0.93
N ILE A 99 -7.89 6.41 1.99
CA ILE A 99 -8.90 5.79 2.85
C ILE A 99 -9.00 6.63 4.11
N GLN A 100 -10.22 7.00 4.48
CA GLN A 100 -10.52 7.71 5.72
C GLN A 100 -11.63 7.00 6.46
N GLY A 101 -11.61 7.06 7.79
CA GLY A 101 -12.71 6.53 8.57
C GLY A 101 -12.66 6.94 10.03
N THR A 102 -13.71 6.56 10.75
CA THR A 102 -13.84 6.79 12.19
C THR A 102 -13.85 5.42 12.86
N ALA A 103 -12.84 5.14 13.68
CA ALA A 103 -12.67 3.85 14.33
C ALA A 103 -13.65 3.69 15.50
N LEU A 104 -14.06 2.45 15.78
CA LEU A 104 -14.82 2.13 16.99
C LEU A 104 -14.01 2.39 18.26
N ALA A 105 -14.68 2.62 19.39
CA ALA A 105 -14.08 3.11 20.64
C ALA A 105 -12.91 2.25 21.18
N ASN A 106 -12.89 0.95 20.90
CA ASN A 106 -11.88 0.02 21.39
C ASN A 106 -10.68 -0.17 20.42
N GLU A 107 -10.68 0.53 19.29
CA GLU A 107 -9.61 0.44 18.30
C GLU A 107 -8.52 1.49 18.54
N ASN A 108 -7.27 1.04 18.51
CA ASN A 108 -6.09 1.90 18.52
C ASN A 108 -5.32 1.80 17.20
N ALA A 109 -4.30 2.63 17.01
CA ALA A 109 -3.53 2.63 15.77
C ALA A 109 -2.86 1.27 15.49
N MET A 110 -2.40 0.58 16.54
CA MET A 110 -1.72 -0.70 16.39
C MET A 110 -2.70 -1.83 16.03
N SER A 111 -3.89 -1.87 16.67
CA SER A 111 -4.89 -2.90 16.38
C SER A 111 -5.32 -2.87 14.91
N LEU A 112 -5.60 -1.67 14.40
CA LEU A 112 -5.94 -1.46 12.99
C LEU A 112 -4.76 -1.75 12.05
N ALA A 113 -3.54 -1.34 12.40
CA ALA A 113 -2.36 -1.62 11.58
C ALA A 113 -2.05 -3.12 11.47
N CYS A 114 -2.19 -3.86 12.58
CA CYS A 114 -2.05 -5.32 12.60
C CYS A 114 -3.12 -6.03 11.76
N LEU A 115 -4.35 -5.52 11.73
CA LEU A 115 -5.42 -6.06 10.89
C LEU A 115 -5.14 -5.87 9.39
N LEU A 116 -4.58 -4.72 9.02
CA LEU A 116 -4.25 -4.40 7.63
C LEU A 116 -2.99 -5.12 7.12
N HIS A 117 -2.11 -5.57 8.02
CA HIS A 117 -0.78 -5.99 7.65
C HIS A 117 -0.62 -7.52 7.50
N PRO A 118 -0.01 -8.00 6.40
CA PRO A 118 0.35 -7.25 5.20
C PRO A 118 -0.86 -6.99 4.30
N THR A 119 -0.90 -5.82 3.66
CA THR A 119 -1.88 -5.55 2.61
C THR A 119 -1.59 -6.42 1.37
N PRO A 120 -2.55 -6.59 0.44
CA PRO A 120 -2.27 -7.25 -0.82
C PRO A 120 -1.21 -6.54 -1.66
N ALA A 121 -0.96 -5.24 -1.44
CA ALA A 121 0.11 -4.51 -2.13
C ALA A 121 1.51 -5.11 -1.85
N LEU A 122 1.66 -5.79 -0.71
CA LEU A 122 2.89 -6.44 -0.26
C LEU A 122 2.87 -7.95 -0.36
N SER A 123 1.72 -8.57 -0.10
CA SER A 123 1.59 -10.02 0.02
C SER A 123 0.83 -10.69 -1.12
N GLY A 124 0.05 -9.95 -1.91
CA GLY A 124 -0.87 -10.49 -2.93
C GLY A 124 -2.26 -10.85 -2.39
N PHE A 125 -3.18 -11.21 -3.30
CA PHE A 125 -4.56 -11.61 -3.00
C PHE A 125 -4.94 -12.88 -3.79
N PRO A 126 -5.60 -13.89 -3.18
CA PRO A 126 -5.88 -14.05 -1.76
C PRO A 126 -4.60 -14.25 -0.92
N HIS A 127 -4.56 -13.69 0.30
CA HIS A 127 -3.34 -13.60 1.11
C HIS A 127 -2.63 -14.95 1.33
N GLN A 128 -3.37 -16.00 1.72
CA GLN A 128 -2.76 -17.31 2.01
C GLN A 128 -2.16 -17.99 0.77
N ALA A 129 -2.81 -17.87 -0.38
CA ALA A 129 -2.33 -18.43 -1.62
C ALA A 129 -1.06 -17.71 -2.08
N ALA A 130 -1.08 -16.38 -2.03
CA ALA A 130 0.06 -15.57 -2.42
C ALA A 130 1.26 -15.75 -1.47
N LYS A 131 1.01 -15.91 -0.15
CA LYS A 131 2.07 -16.22 0.83
C LYS A 131 2.75 -17.57 0.55
N ARG A 132 2.01 -18.62 0.18
CA ARG A 132 2.61 -19.91 -0.20
C ARG A 132 3.55 -19.75 -1.39
N LEU A 133 3.07 -19.07 -2.44
CA LEU A 133 3.85 -18.84 -3.64
C LEU A 133 5.11 -17.99 -3.39
N ILE A 134 5.01 -16.97 -2.53
CA ILE A 134 6.18 -16.17 -2.11
C ILE A 134 7.23 -17.06 -1.45
N ASN A 135 6.82 -17.93 -0.52
CA ASN A 135 7.74 -18.84 0.17
C ASN A 135 8.37 -19.89 -0.75
N GLU A 136 7.68 -20.29 -1.83
CA GLU A 136 8.20 -21.23 -2.82
C GLU A 136 9.19 -20.56 -3.80
N LEU A 137 8.94 -19.31 -4.17
CA LEU A 137 9.70 -18.62 -5.22
C LEU A 137 10.87 -17.78 -4.69
N GLU A 138 10.82 -17.30 -3.44
CA GLU A 138 11.88 -16.48 -2.87
C GLU A 138 12.83 -17.31 -2.00
N PRO A 139 14.12 -17.45 -2.38
CA PRO A 139 15.08 -18.29 -1.65
C PRO A 139 15.63 -17.62 -0.38
N PHE A 140 14.90 -16.68 0.21
CA PHE A 140 15.31 -15.94 1.40
C PHE A 140 14.07 -15.46 2.18
N ASP A 141 14.25 -15.20 3.49
CA ASP A 141 13.19 -14.65 4.33
C ASP A 141 13.09 -13.12 4.18
N ARG A 142 11.86 -12.61 4.06
CA ARG A 142 11.58 -11.18 4.06
C ARG A 142 11.59 -10.67 5.52
N GLN A 143 12.80 -10.48 6.04
CA GLN A 143 13.11 -9.64 7.22
C GLN A 143 12.39 -8.25 7.09
N PRO A 144 12.21 -7.46 8.18
CA PRO A 144 11.38 -6.23 8.19
C PRO A 144 11.63 -5.24 7.03
N VAL A 145 12.81 -5.31 6.41
CA VAL A 145 13.36 -4.46 5.37
C VAL A 145 12.69 -4.60 3.98
N ARG A 146 12.03 -5.73 3.65
CA ARG A 146 11.52 -5.99 2.27
C ARG A 146 10.02 -5.91 2.08
N ARG A 147 9.32 -5.18 2.95
CA ARG A 147 7.91 -4.82 2.76
C ARG A 147 7.72 -3.63 1.81
N HIS A 148 8.64 -3.41 0.88
CA HIS A 148 8.53 -2.44 -0.21
C HIS A 148 8.81 -3.17 -1.53
N ARG A 149 7.79 -3.23 -2.38
CA ARG A 149 7.73 -3.87 -3.71
C ARG A 149 9.09 -3.92 -4.44
N ARG A 150 9.58 -5.14 -4.74
CA ARG A 150 10.42 -5.44 -5.91
C ARG A 150 9.73 -6.51 -6.73
N LEU A 151 9.06 -6.10 -7.80
CA LEU A 151 8.75 -6.96 -8.94
C LEU A 151 8.90 -6.12 -10.21
N VAL A 152 10.12 -6.09 -10.75
CA VAL A 152 10.38 -5.87 -12.17
C VAL A 152 11.57 -6.78 -12.50
N ARG A 153 11.27 -7.89 -13.18
CA ARG A 153 12.14 -8.38 -14.26
C ARG A 153 11.72 -7.64 -15.50
#